data_AF-A0A2G2M7R2-F1
#
_entry.id   AF-A0A2G2M7R2-F1
#
_cell.length_a   1.000
_cell.length_b   1.000
_cell.length_c   1.000
_cell.angle_alpha   90.00
_cell.angle_beta   90.00
_cell.angle_gamma   90.00
#
_symmetry.space_group_name_H-M   'P 1'
#
loop_
_entity.id
_entity.type
_entity.pdbx_description
1 polymer ?
#
loop_
_entity_poly.entity_id
_entity_poly.type
_entity_poly.pdbx_seq_one_letter_code
_entity_poly.pdbx_strand_id
1 'polypeptide(L)' 'MSPYDDHRSLAKYFEALADNLSLGTTIDAIHADYLCFEHRSHLIFYKAIKYGALLVRIIHKSMDVQRQFS' A
#
# COMPACT_ATOMS: atom_id res chain seq x y z
N MET A 1 -5.82 -11.12 17.90
CA MET A 1 -6.35 -9.82 17.40
C MET A 1 -7.77 -10.03 16.95
N SER A 2 -8.69 -9.16 17.36
CA SER A 2 -10.09 -9.21 16.89
C SER A 2 -10.13 -8.85 15.41
N PRO A 3 -10.91 -9.54 14.55
CA PRO A 3 -11.02 -9.21 13.13
C PRO A 3 -11.54 -7.77 12.87
N TYR A 4 -12.18 -7.14 13.87
CA TYR A 4 -12.66 -5.76 13.79
C TYR A 4 -11.60 -4.69 14.08
N ASP A 5 -10.42 -5.06 14.60
CA ASP A 5 -9.32 -4.12 14.83
C ASP A 5 -8.51 -3.83 13.57
N ASP A 6 -8.68 -4.65 12.52
CA ASP A 6 -7.91 -4.54 11.27
C ASP A 6 -8.42 -3.39 10.38
N HIS A 7 -9.75 -3.21 10.28
CA HIS A 7 -10.36 -2.14 9.47
C HIS A 7 -10.04 -0.72 9.97
N ARG A 8 -10.00 -0.53 11.30
CA ARG A 8 -9.63 0.77 11.91
C ARG A 8 -8.15 1.10 11.69
N SER A 9 -7.33 0.08 11.47
CA SER A 9 -5.92 0.25 11.16
C SER A 9 -5.75 0.77 9.72
N LEU A 10 -6.52 0.22 8.77
CA LEU A 10 -6.46 0.59 7.35
C LEU A 10 -6.82 2.05 7.06
N ALA A 11 -7.83 2.59 7.75
CA ALA A 11 -8.25 3.99 7.59
C ALA A 11 -7.11 4.98 7.93
N LYS A 12 -6.38 4.74 9.02
CA LYS A 12 -5.23 5.57 9.42
C LYS A 12 -4.10 5.55 8.39
N TYR A 13 -4.03 4.51 7.56
CA TYR A 13 -3.02 4.41 6.51
C TYR A 13 -3.37 5.30 5.33
N PHE A 14 -4.66 5.40 4.98
CA PHE A 14 -5.10 6.33 3.95
C PHE A 14 -4.92 7.79 4.38
N GLU A 15 -5.14 8.09 5.66
CA GLU A 15 -4.84 9.40 6.23
C GLU A 15 -3.34 9.72 6.10
N ALA A 16 -2.45 8.81 6.53
CA ALA A 16 -1.00 9.01 6.41
C ALA A 16 -0.54 9.17 4.95
N LEU A 17 -1.14 8.43 4.02
CA LEU A 17 -0.82 8.52 2.59
C LEU A 17 -1.33 9.83 1.97
N ALA A 18 -2.49 10.31 2.42
CA ALA A 18 -3.05 11.60 2.01
C ALA A 18 -2.21 12.77 2.53
N ASP A 19 -1.69 12.66 3.75
CA ASP A 19 -0.82 13.67 4.35
C ASP A 19 0.57 13.70 3.72
N ASN A 20 1.09 12.55 3.29
CA ASN A 20 2.41 12.47 2.67
C ASN A 20 2.54 11.35 1.62
N LEU A 21 2.38 11.73 0.35
CA LEU A 21 2.51 10.83 -0.81
C LEU A 21 3.94 10.33 -1.06
N SER A 22 4.97 10.94 -0.46
CA SER A 22 6.37 10.51 -0.61
C SER A 22 6.78 9.44 0.40
N LEU A 23 5.84 8.90 1.19
CA LEU A 23 6.11 7.82 2.14
C LEU A 23 6.42 6.48 1.46
N GLY A 24 6.02 6.32 0.20
CA GLY A 24 6.27 5.10 -0.56
C GLY A 24 7.64 5.06 -1.22
N THR A 25 8.16 3.86 -1.41
CA THR A 25 9.38 3.60 -2.17
C THR A 25 9.04 3.25 -3.62
N THR A 26 9.82 3.76 -4.57
CA THR A 26 9.67 3.38 -5.98
C THR A 26 9.93 1.89 -6.14
N ILE A 27 9.08 1.22 -6.92
CA ILE A 27 9.26 -0.19 -7.29
C ILE A 27 9.64 -0.26 -8.76
N ASP A 28 10.92 -0.05 -9.04
CA ASP A 28 11.45 -0.05 -10.42
C ASP A 28 11.16 -1.37 -11.17
N ALA A 29 11.02 -2.48 -10.43
CA ALA A 29 10.69 -3.79 -10.98
C ALA A 29 9.25 -3.93 -11.49
N ILE A 30 8.32 -3.04 -11.10
CA ILE A 30 6.92 -3.07 -11.55
C ILE A 30 6.70 -2.03 -12.63
N HIS A 31 7.01 -0.75 -12.38
CA HIS A 31 7.07 0.36 -13.34
C HIS A 31 7.46 1.66 -12.60
N ALA A 32 8.16 2.59 -13.24
CA ALA A 32 8.82 3.74 -12.60
C ALA A 32 7.88 4.75 -11.88
N ASP A 33 6.57 4.67 -12.10
CA ASP A 33 5.55 5.53 -11.47
C ASP A 33 4.79 4.85 -10.32
N TYR A 34 5.16 3.62 -9.96
CA TYR A 34 4.56 2.88 -8.85
C TYR A 34 5.36 3.04 -7.57
N LEU A 35 4.62 3.32 -6.49
CA LEU A 35 5.13 3.42 -5.13
C LEU A 35 4.57 2.29 -4.27
N CYS A 36 5.43 1.72 -3.43
CA CYS A 36 5.03 0.79 -2.36
C CYS A 36 5.06 1.50 -1.02
N PHE A 37 3.99 1.39 -0.25
CA PHE A 37 4.03 1.68 1.17
C PHE A 37 3.72 0.43 1.97
N GLU A 38 4.65 0.06 2.85
CA GLU A 38 4.48 -1.07 3.75
C GLU A 38 3.99 -0.57 5.12
N HIS A 39 2.87 -1.10 5.58
CA HIS A 39 2.38 -0.85 6.93
C HIS A 39 1.92 -2.13 7.61
N ARG A 40 2.62 -2.52 8.68
CA ARG A 40 2.37 -3.77 9.44
C ARG A 40 2.32 -4.98 8.50
N SER A 41 1.14 -5.59 8.37
CA SER A 41 0.91 -6.77 7.55
C SER A 41 0.38 -6.42 6.16
N HIS A 42 0.37 -5.16 5.73
CA HIS A 42 -0.15 -4.73 4.44
C HIS A 42 0.94 -4.09 3.57
N LEU A 43 0.90 -4.42 2.27
CA LEU A 43 1.63 -3.75 1.20
C LEU A 43 0.62 -2.97 0.35
N ILE A 44 0.89 -1.69 0.14
CA ILE A 44 0.01 -0.78 -0.61
C ILE A 44 0.77 -0.28 -1.83
N PHE A 45 0.23 -0.58 -3.00
CA PHE A 45 0.75 -0.14 -4.29
C PHE A 45 -0.11 1.02 -4.78
N TYR A 46 0.51 2.15 -5.06
CA TYR A 46 -0.18 3.35 -5.49
C TYR A 46 0.65 4.17 -6.48
N LYS A 47 -0.03 5.11 -7.15
CA LYS A 47 0.61 6.13 -7.97
C LYS A 47 0.35 7.50 -7.39
N ALA A 48 1.37 8.34 -7.31
CA ALA A 48 1.16 9.76 -7.06
C ALA A 48 0.54 10.40 -8.31
N ILE A 49 -0.60 11.06 -8.14
CA ILE A 49 -1.27 11.85 -9.17
C ILE A 49 -1.32 13.31 -8.72
N LYS A 50 -1.66 14.23 -9.62
CA LYS A 50 -1.58 15.68 -9.39
C LYS A 50 -2.25 16.16 -8.09
N TYR A 51 -3.29 15.48 -7.63
CA TYR A 51 -4.06 15.88 -6.45
C TYR A 51 -4.25 14.74 -5.42
N GLY A 52 -3.40 13.72 -5.41
CA GLY A 52 -3.52 12.63 -4.44
C GLY A 52 -2.80 11.34 -4.84
N ALA A 53 -3.31 10.21 -4.31
CA ALA A 53 -2.88 8.88 -4.68
C ALA A 53 -3.98 8.13 -5.43
N LEU A 54 -3.61 7.44 -6.50
CA LEU A 54 -4.42 6.36 -7.05
C LEU A 54 -3.97 5.05 -6.40
N LEU A 55 -4.81 4.48 -5.54
CA LEU A 55 -4.57 3.16 -4.96
C LEU A 55 -4.77 2.09 -6.03
N VAL A 56 -3.72 1.35 -6.35
CA VAL A 56 -3.76 0.28 -7.36
C VAL A 56 -4.04 -1.07 -6.71
N ARG A 57 -3.38 -1.34 -5.58
CA ARG A 57 -3.50 -2.65 -4.92
C ARG A 57 -3.17 -2.58 -3.44
N ILE A 58 -3.87 -3.37 -2.65
CA ILE A 58 -3.55 -3.63 -1.24
C ILE A 58 -3.44 -5.13 -1.06
N ILE A 59 -2.34 -5.60 -0.49
CA ILE A 59 -2.08 -7.01 -0.26
C ILE A 59 -1.77 -7.21 1.23
N HIS A 60 -2.38 -8.21 1.86
CA HIS A 60 -1.96 -8.66 3.17
C HIS A 60 -0.76 -9.60 3.02
N LYS A 61 0.35 -9.37 3.73
CA LYS A 61 1.61 -10.13 3.63
C LYS A 61 1.43 -11.64 3.85
N SER A 62 0.46 -12.05 4.67
CA SER A 62 0.17 -13.48 4.85
C SER A 62 -0.48 -14.12 3.62
N MET A 63 -0.97 -13.32 2.68
CA MET A 63 -1.52 -13.78 1.41
C MET A 63 -0.47 -13.83 0.30
N ASP A 64 0.72 -13.22 0.44
CA ASP A 64 1.64 -13.11 -0.70
C ASP A 64 3.13 -12.88 -0.37
N VAL A 65 3.91 -13.97 -0.35
CA VAL A 65 5.34 -13.97 -0.74
C VAL A 65 5.64 -15.05 -1.80
N GLN A 66 4.68 -15.92 -2.16
CA GLN A 66 4.98 -17.14 -2.94
C GLN A 66 4.01 -17.46 -4.10
N ARG A 67 2.95 -16.67 -4.40
CA ARG A 67 1.94 -17.14 -5.37
C ARG A 67 1.47 -16.21 -6.48
N GLN A 68 1.96 -14.98 -6.61
CA GLN A 68 1.44 -14.07 -7.65
C GLN A 68 2.43 -13.64 -8.74
N PHE A 69 3.58 -14.32 -8.85
CA PHE A 69 4.52 -14.17 -9.97
C PHE A 69 4.69 -15.46 -10.80
N SER A 70 3.66 -16.31 -10.87
CA SER A 70 3.64 -17.48 -11.77
C SER A 70 2.89 -17.14 -13.06
#